data_AF-A0A1K1LNJ9-F1
#
_entry.id   AF-A0A1K1LNJ9-F1
#
_cell.length_a   1.000
_cell.length_b   1.000
_cell.length_c   1.000
_cell.angle_alpha   90.00
_cell.angle_beta   90.00
_cell.angle_gamma   90.00
#
_symmetry.space_group_name_H-M   'P 1'
#
loop_
_entity.id
_entity.type
_entity.pdbx_description
1 polymer ?
#
loop_
_entity_poly.entity_id
_entity_poly.type
_entity_poly.pdbx_seq_one_letter_code
_entity_poly.pdbx_strand_id
1 'polypeptide(L)'
;MSKKIITILTAVMLACSVLTACGSSQGDNSTSESTTTTAAATEKAENTTTTTAEAEESKPDTDSISEQEDREAAALSTLPEGVEPLTWEPSPENLIIKSDEARELYTRIKAEDYPTLDELKNSEVIGQIDALSAYYKVLYGNTAAIDTPERKQLREEIKKEFLAIGSARTESVDEETGRHKYVYDGEFSKDYKMELVLGLPASGKSSRVVDPDSEEMKAFILDCDVIKELIPEFQESYGAGADAVHMESMDIMDSAVQEFLSGEMKGTNVILPLVADDLDNLTKNYIKPFEEAGYTVTAKFVECEPNVSVARNLMRELETGRIINSGVVMSFGTKPLEVYKELAEMKNTAGEPYGLTELTEDTEEEIKEAA
;
A
#
# COMPACT_ATOMS: atom_id res chain seq x y z
N MET A 1 -20.67 29.95 -12.15
CA MET A 1 -20.95 29.80 -13.60
C MET A 1 -19.60 29.82 -14.30
N SER A 2 -19.19 28.92 -15.20
CA SER A 2 -19.90 27.85 -15.90
C SER A 2 -19.05 26.57 -15.90
N LYS A 3 -19.64 25.38 -15.67
CA LYS A 3 -18.94 24.09 -15.76
C LYS A 3 -18.85 23.67 -17.24
N LYS A 4 -17.68 23.24 -17.72
CA LYS A 4 -17.54 22.61 -19.04
C LYS A 4 -17.81 21.12 -18.93
N ILE A 5 -18.79 20.65 -19.69
CA ILE A 5 -19.07 19.23 -19.92
C ILE A 5 -18.19 18.79 -21.10
N ILE A 6 -17.49 17.67 -20.96
CA ILE A 6 -16.82 16.99 -22.08
C ILE A 6 -17.56 15.68 -22.33
N THR A 7 -18.15 15.58 -23.53
CA THR A 7 -18.89 14.41 -24.00
C THR A 7 -17.90 13.37 -24.55
N ILE A 8 -17.92 12.16 -24.02
CA ILE A 8 -17.21 11.01 -24.63
C ILE A 8 -18.10 10.44 -25.74
N LEU A 9 -17.53 10.28 -26.94
CA LEU A 9 -18.24 9.80 -28.12
C LEU A 9 -17.86 8.33 -28.37
N THR A 10 -18.85 7.43 -28.29
CA THR A 10 -18.72 6.01 -28.68
C THR A 10 -18.55 5.87 -30.19
N ALA A 11 -17.59 5.06 -30.63
CA ALA A 11 -17.46 4.64 -32.02
C ALA A 11 -17.03 3.16 -32.10
N VAL A 12 -18.01 2.28 -32.30
CA VAL A 12 -17.79 0.88 -32.68
C VAL A 12 -17.77 0.79 -34.20
N MET A 13 -16.77 0.11 -34.78
CA MET A 13 -16.85 -0.46 -36.14
C MET A 13 -16.05 -1.76 -36.21
N LEU A 14 -16.72 -2.78 -36.74
CA LEU A 14 -16.27 -4.17 -36.88
C LEU A 14 -16.00 -4.45 -38.37
N ALA A 15 -14.91 -5.16 -38.72
CA ALA A 15 -14.87 -5.96 -39.95
C ALA A 15 -13.75 -7.02 -39.92
N CYS A 16 -14.10 -8.26 -40.23
CA CYS A 16 -13.19 -9.40 -40.36
C CYS A 16 -12.43 -9.42 -41.70
N SER A 17 -11.30 -10.13 -41.78
CA SER A 17 -11.24 -11.39 -42.57
C SER A 17 -9.89 -12.12 -42.43
N VAL A 18 -9.97 -13.46 -42.46
CA VAL A 18 -8.85 -14.41 -42.41
C VAL A 18 -8.44 -14.78 -43.83
N LEU A 19 -7.14 -15.04 -44.08
CA LEU A 19 -6.72 -16.00 -45.11
C LEU A 19 -5.33 -16.58 -44.83
N THR A 20 -5.21 -17.90 -44.97
CA THR A 20 -3.99 -18.71 -44.77
C THR A 20 -3.39 -19.11 -46.12
N ALA A 21 -2.06 -19.12 -46.27
CA ALA A 21 -1.37 -19.93 -47.28
C ALA A 21 0.12 -20.16 -46.95
N CYS A 22 0.59 -21.39 -47.16
CA CYS A 22 2.00 -21.79 -47.08
C CYS A 22 2.78 -21.47 -48.38
N GLY A 23 4.12 -21.52 -48.37
CA GLY A 23 4.86 -21.70 -49.63
C GLY A 23 6.36 -21.35 -49.70
N SER A 24 7.22 -22.10 -48.99
CA SER A 24 8.58 -22.55 -49.40
C SER A 24 9.44 -21.76 -50.43
N SER A 25 10.71 -21.49 -50.09
CA SER A 25 11.87 -22.10 -50.80
C SER A 25 13.24 -21.94 -50.08
N GLN A 26 14.02 -23.04 -50.13
CA GLN A 26 15.50 -23.27 -50.12
C GLN A 26 16.44 -22.04 -50.14
N GLY A 27 17.66 -22.03 -49.58
CA GLY A 27 18.55 -23.04 -48.92
C GLY A 27 19.79 -22.29 -48.37
N ASP A 28 20.94 -22.85 -48.00
CA ASP A 28 21.48 -24.23 -47.89
C ASP A 28 22.70 -24.16 -46.90
N ASN A 29 22.86 -25.03 -45.87
CA ASN A 29 23.56 -26.33 -45.89
C ASN A 29 25.07 -26.31 -45.56
N SER A 30 25.46 -26.80 -44.37
CA SER A 30 26.62 -27.72 -44.18
C SER A 30 26.62 -28.39 -42.79
N THR A 31 26.51 -29.73 -42.76
CA THR A 31 27.29 -30.74 -41.98
C THR A 31 28.16 -30.29 -40.78
N SER A 32 28.34 -31.05 -39.69
CA SER A 32 27.98 -32.43 -39.27
C SER A 32 28.52 -32.65 -37.81
N GLU A 33 28.30 -33.71 -37.02
CA GLU A 33 27.58 -35.00 -37.10
C GLU A 33 27.39 -35.58 -35.67
N SER A 34 26.50 -36.58 -35.46
CA SER A 34 26.77 -37.83 -34.69
C SER A 34 25.48 -38.65 -34.42
N THR A 35 25.63 -39.98 -34.54
CA THR A 35 24.66 -41.10 -34.52
C THR A 35 23.75 -41.22 -33.28
N THR A 36 22.43 -41.46 -33.39
CA THR A 36 21.64 -42.72 -33.65
C THR A 36 21.67 -43.84 -32.59
N THR A 37 20.52 -44.06 -31.91
CA THR A 37 19.77 -45.33 -31.66
C THR A 37 18.64 -44.99 -30.66
N THR A 38 17.32 -45.10 -30.86
CA THR A 38 16.40 -45.81 -31.78
C THR A 38 15.94 -47.23 -31.34
N ALA A 39 14.81 -47.29 -30.62
CA ALA A 39 13.68 -48.25 -30.75
C ALA A 39 12.56 -47.77 -29.78
N ALA A 40 11.31 -47.45 -30.16
CA ALA A 40 10.26 -48.30 -30.77
C ALA A 40 9.87 -49.48 -29.84
N ALA A 41 8.62 -49.93 -29.62
CA ALA A 41 7.35 -49.90 -30.37
C ALA A 41 6.17 -50.29 -29.41
N THR A 42 4.85 -50.15 -29.63
CA THR A 42 4.00 -49.41 -30.61
C THR A 42 2.49 -49.59 -30.24
N GLU A 43 1.64 -48.56 -30.46
CA GLU A 43 0.15 -48.55 -30.63
C GLU A 43 -0.83 -49.24 -29.64
N LYS A 44 -1.92 -48.52 -29.32
CA LYS A 44 -3.24 -48.81 -29.93
C LYS A 44 -4.15 -47.58 -30.01
N ALA A 45 -4.93 -47.50 -31.10
CA ALA A 45 -5.82 -46.40 -31.47
C ALA A 45 -7.31 -46.85 -31.46
N GLU A 46 -8.18 -46.02 -32.05
CA GLU A 46 -9.64 -46.19 -32.30
C GLU A 46 -10.60 -45.78 -31.14
N ASN A 47 -11.72 -45.06 -31.35
CA ASN A 47 -12.19 -44.31 -32.53
C ASN A 47 -13.26 -43.25 -32.17
N THR A 48 -13.27 -42.14 -32.92
CA THR A 48 -14.32 -41.14 -33.22
C THR A 48 -15.75 -41.25 -32.65
N THR A 49 -16.32 -40.11 -32.22
CA THR A 49 -17.58 -39.54 -32.78
C THR A 49 -17.68 -38.02 -32.51
N THR A 50 -18.01 -37.25 -33.54
CA THR A 50 -18.17 -35.78 -33.52
C THR A 50 -19.64 -35.39 -33.34
N THR A 51 -19.94 -34.39 -32.52
CA THR A 51 -21.18 -33.59 -32.69
C THR A 51 -20.93 -32.12 -32.32
N THR A 52 -21.37 -31.20 -33.18
CA THR A 52 -21.29 -29.74 -33.01
C THR A 52 -22.68 -29.12 -32.89
N ALA A 53 -22.89 -28.33 -31.84
CA ALA A 53 -23.96 -27.34 -31.58
C ALA A 53 -23.96 -27.11 -30.06
N GLU A 54 -24.20 -25.93 -29.48
CA GLU A 54 -24.37 -24.55 -29.99
C GLU A 54 -23.79 -23.61 -28.90
N ALA A 55 -23.36 -22.41 -29.27
CA ALA A 55 -22.90 -21.43 -28.28
C ALA A 55 -24.10 -20.62 -27.78
N GLU A 56 -24.50 -20.82 -26.52
CA GLU A 56 -25.36 -19.86 -25.82
C GLU A 56 -24.49 -18.70 -25.29
N GLU A 57 -24.83 -17.48 -25.66
CA GLU A 57 -24.31 -16.27 -25.02
C GLU A 57 -24.78 -16.23 -23.56
N SER A 58 -23.87 -16.44 -22.61
CA SER A 58 -24.14 -16.20 -21.19
C SER A 58 -24.41 -14.71 -20.98
N LYS A 59 -25.61 -14.40 -20.49
CA LYS A 59 -25.98 -13.08 -19.96
C LYS A 59 -25.06 -12.71 -18.79
N PRO A 60 -24.90 -11.41 -18.45
CA PRO A 60 -24.14 -11.01 -17.27
C PRO A 60 -24.73 -11.65 -16.01
N ASP A 61 -23.84 -12.12 -15.12
CA ASP A 61 -24.21 -12.83 -13.91
C ASP A 61 -25.11 -11.98 -13.01
N THR A 62 -26.27 -12.54 -12.65
CA THR A 62 -27.21 -11.93 -11.70
C THR A 62 -26.90 -12.26 -10.25
N ASP A 63 -26.05 -13.27 -10.00
CA ASP A 63 -25.78 -13.78 -8.65
C ASP A 63 -24.90 -12.82 -7.83
N SER A 64 -23.93 -12.16 -8.48
CA SER A 64 -23.00 -11.21 -7.82
C SER A 64 -23.69 -10.00 -7.20
N ILE A 65 -24.77 -9.51 -7.82
CA ILE A 65 -25.57 -8.41 -7.28
C ILE A 65 -26.26 -8.85 -5.99
N SER A 66 -26.84 -10.05 -5.96
CA SER A 66 -27.51 -10.56 -4.75
C SER A 66 -26.55 -10.81 -3.58
N GLU A 67 -25.34 -11.33 -3.84
CA GLU A 67 -24.33 -11.50 -2.79
C GLU A 67 -23.82 -10.17 -2.22
N GLN A 68 -23.74 -9.12 -3.05
CA GLN A 68 -23.36 -7.78 -2.61
C GLN A 68 -24.48 -7.12 -1.79
N GLU A 69 -25.73 -7.19 -2.23
CA GLU A 69 -26.90 -6.68 -1.49
C GLU A 69 -27.05 -7.38 -0.12
N ASP A 70 -26.87 -8.70 -0.05
CA ASP A 70 -26.90 -9.47 1.21
C ASP A 70 -25.73 -9.09 2.14
N ARG A 71 -24.52 -8.88 1.60
CA ARG A 71 -23.35 -8.40 2.36
C ARG A 71 -23.55 -6.99 2.90
N GLU A 72 -24.08 -6.07 2.10
CA GLU A 72 -24.35 -4.70 2.50
C GLU A 72 -25.41 -4.67 3.60
N ALA A 73 -26.52 -5.41 3.43
CA ALA A 73 -27.55 -5.53 4.46
C ALA A 73 -27.02 -6.15 5.78
N ALA A 74 -26.15 -7.16 5.69
CA ALA A 74 -25.49 -7.74 6.85
C ALA A 74 -24.55 -6.73 7.54
N ALA A 75 -23.70 -6.02 6.77
CA ALA A 75 -22.78 -5.02 7.29
C ALA A 75 -23.52 -3.85 7.94
N LEU A 76 -24.58 -3.33 7.30
CA LEU A 76 -25.36 -2.19 7.81
C LEU A 76 -26.02 -2.50 9.17
N SER A 77 -26.35 -3.77 9.42
CA SER A 77 -26.88 -4.23 10.72
C SER A 77 -25.86 -4.19 11.87
N THR A 78 -24.58 -3.91 11.59
CA THR A 78 -23.49 -3.85 12.58
C THR A 78 -23.02 -2.44 12.94
N LEU A 79 -23.48 -1.40 12.22
CA LEU A 79 -23.11 -0.02 12.53
C LEU A 79 -23.86 0.51 13.77
N PRO A 80 -23.19 1.21 14.70
CA PRO A 80 -23.83 1.84 15.85
C PRO A 80 -24.63 3.09 15.44
N GLU A 81 -25.51 3.54 16.33
CA GLU A 81 -26.30 4.76 16.12
C GLU A 81 -25.39 5.98 15.90
N GLY A 82 -25.69 6.80 14.88
CA GLY A 82 -24.89 7.97 14.51
C GLY A 82 -23.72 7.69 13.56
N VAL A 83 -23.44 6.44 13.20
CA VAL A 83 -22.44 6.07 12.18
C VAL A 83 -23.14 5.64 10.89
N GLU A 84 -22.67 6.16 9.76
CA GLU A 84 -23.18 5.86 8.42
C GLU A 84 -22.03 5.55 7.46
N PRO A 85 -22.24 4.74 6.41
CA PRO A 85 -21.25 4.54 5.35
C PRO A 85 -20.86 5.87 4.69
N LEU A 86 -19.58 6.02 4.35
CA LEU A 86 -19.06 7.25 3.75
C LEU A 86 -19.56 7.38 2.31
N THR A 87 -20.38 8.41 2.10
CA THR A 87 -20.90 8.83 0.78
C THR A 87 -20.43 10.25 0.41
N TRP A 88 -19.41 10.74 1.13
CA TRP A 88 -18.82 12.06 0.95
C TRP A 88 -17.31 12.00 1.20
N GLU A 89 -16.58 12.90 0.53
CA GLU A 89 -15.15 13.13 0.80
C GLU A 89 -14.99 13.81 2.18
N PRO A 90 -14.31 13.17 3.16
CA PRO A 90 -14.13 13.75 4.49
C PRO A 90 -13.26 15.00 4.45
N SER A 91 -13.48 15.91 5.41
CA SER A 91 -12.65 17.10 5.59
C SER A 91 -12.67 17.59 7.05
N PRO A 92 -11.77 18.50 7.45
CA PRO A 92 -11.83 19.17 8.76
C PRO A 92 -13.20 19.79 9.10
N GLU A 93 -13.93 20.27 8.10
CA GLU A 93 -15.27 20.84 8.22
C GLU A 93 -16.35 19.76 8.32
N ASN A 94 -16.13 18.59 7.72
CA ASN A 94 -17.10 17.51 7.53
C ASN A 94 -16.47 16.13 7.86
N LEU A 95 -16.25 15.90 9.15
CA LEU A 95 -15.59 14.72 9.70
C LEU A 95 -16.41 13.43 9.44
N ILE A 96 -15.75 12.26 9.46
CA ILE A 96 -16.44 10.97 9.27
C ILE A 96 -17.45 10.65 10.38
N ILE A 97 -17.17 11.07 11.62
CA ILE A 97 -18.09 10.98 12.75
C ILE A 97 -18.73 12.35 12.99
N LYS A 98 -20.07 12.40 12.93
CA LYS A 98 -20.87 13.64 13.00
C LYS A 98 -21.44 13.90 14.40
N SER A 99 -20.61 13.75 15.43
CA SER A 99 -20.96 14.03 16.83
C SER A 99 -20.22 15.26 17.36
N ASP A 100 -20.80 15.91 18.38
CA ASP A 100 -20.14 17.03 19.08
C ASP A 100 -18.84 16.55 19.75
N GLU A 101 -18.83 15.34 20.35
CA GLU A 101 -17.63 14.73 20.95
C GLU A 101 -16.50 14.57 19.92
N ALA A 102 -16.79 14.07 18.71
CA ALA A 102 -15.79 13.92 17.66
C ALA A 102 -15.22 15.29 17.23
N ARG A 103 -16.05 16.34 17.19
CA ARG A 103 -15.62 17.70 16.86
C ARG A 103 -14.78 18.32 17.99
N GLU A 104 -15.16 18.13 19.25
CA GLU A 104 -14.38 18.58 20.41
C GLU A 104 -13.02 17.88 20.45
N LEU A 105 -13.00 16.55 20.30
CA LEU A 105 -11.79 15.73 20.34
C LEU A 105 -10.83 16.08 19.17
N TYR A 106 -11.35 16.23 17.95
CA TYR A 106 -10.59 16.72 16.80
C TYR A 106 -9.96 18.10 17.08
N THR A 107 -10.75 19.03 17.63
CA THR A 107 -10.28 20.40 17.91
C THR A 107 -9.21 20.42 19.01
N ARG A 108 -9.40 19.60 20.05
CA ARG A 108 -8.47 19.44 21.18
C ARG A 108 -7.10 18.92 20.69
N ILE A 109 -7.11 17.83 19.91
CA ILE A 109 -5.90 17.22 19.36
C ILE A 109 -5.19 18.16 18.36
N LYS A 110 -5.95 18.88 17.53
CA LYS A 110 -5.42 19.88 16.59
C LYS A 110 -4.76 21.08 17.28
N ALA A 111 -5.14 21.36 18.53
CA ALA A 111 -4.50 22.35 19.40
C ALA A 111 -3.32 21.78 20.21
N GLU A 112 -2.88 20.55 19.92
CA GLU A 112 -1.82 19.80 20.60
C GLU A 112 -2.08 19.48 22.08
N ASP A 113 -3.34 19.58 22.53
CA ASP A 113 -3.81 19.00 23.79
C ASP A 113 -4.17 17.53 23.55
N TYR A 114 -3.16 16.67 23.64
CA TYR A 114 -3.30 15.24 23.41
C TYR A 114 -3.92 14.54 24.63
N PRO A 115 -5.05 13.83 24.48
CA PRO A 115 -5.60 13.03 25.57
C PRO A 115 -4.65 11.91 26.01
N THR A 116 -4.88 11.38 27.21
CA THR A 116 -4.19 10.19 27.71
C THR A 116 -4.63 8.93 26.96
N LEU A 117 -3.81 7.87 26.99
CA LEU A 117 -4.19 6.58 26.41
C LEU A 117 -5.50 6.01 27.01
N ASP A 118 -5.79 6.29 28.28
CA ASP A 118 -6.99 5.77 28.94
C ASP A 118 -8.25 6.59 28.59
N GLU A 119 -8.12 7.89 28.32
CA GLU A 119 -9.21 8.65 27.66
C GLU A 119 -9.49 8.09 26.26
N LEU A 120 -8.45 7.85 25.45
CA LEU A 120 -8.58 7.36 24.08
C LEU A 120 -9.21 5.96 24.04
N LYS A 121 -8.72 4.99 24.83
CA LYS A 121 -9.27 3.62 24.93
C LYS A 121 -10.76 3.56 25.28
N ASN A 122 -11.29 4.57 25.97
CA ASN A 122 -12.67 4.63 26.41
C ASN A 122 -13.52 5.64 25.62
N SER A 123 -13.00 6.22 24.53
CA SER A 123 -13.73 7.17 23.69
C SER A 123 -14.77 6.46 22.82
N GLU A 124 -16.00 6.98 22.82
CA GLU A 124 -17.08 6.47 21.95
C GLU A 124 -16.73 6.71 20.46
N VAL A 125 -16.08 7.83 20.16
CA VAL A 125 -15.63 8.21 18.80
C VAL A 125 -14.67 7.15 18.21
N ILE A 126 -13.74 6.61 19.01
CA ILE A 126 -12.86 5.53 18.54
C ILE A 126 -13.67 4.26 18.26
N GLY A 127 -14.61 3.88 19.14
CA GLY A 127 -15.49 2.74 18.91
C GLY A 127 -16.35 2.88 17.65
N GLN A 128 -16.80 4.10 17.33
CA GLN A 128 -17.53 4.43 16.11
C GLN A 128 -16.67 4.28 14.84
N ILE A 129 -15.40 4.70 14.90
CA ILE A 129 -14.42 4.55 13.80
C ILE A 129 -14.05 3.08 13.57
N ASP A 130 -13.80 2.32 14.65
CA ASP A 130 -13.53 0.88 14.57
C ASP A 130 -14.72 0.10 14.00
N ALA A 131 -15.95 0.47 14.36
CA ALA A 131 -17.16 -0.11 13.77
C ALA A 131 -17.28 0.20 12.27
N LEU A 132 -16.91 1.41 11.82
CA LEU A 132 -16.88 1.77 10.41
C LEU A 132 -15.80 0.99 9.63
N SER A 133 -14.63 0.77 10.23
CA SER A 133 -13.59 -0.11 9.66
C SER A 133 -14.10 -1.55 9.51
N ALA A 134 -14.73 -2.09 10.56
CA ALA A 134 -15.31 -3.43 10.54
C ALA A 134 -16.43 -3.57 9.49
N TYR A 135 -17.27 -2.55 9.33
CA TYR A 135 -18.30 -2.49 8.28
C TYR A 135 -17.70 -2.67 6.88
N TYR A 136 -16.66 -1.89 6.53
CA TYR A 136 -16.02 -2.02 5.22
C TYR A 136 -15.26 -3.34 5.05
N LYS A 137 -14.68 -3.88 6.14
CA LYS A 137 -14.06 -5.21 6.14
C LYS A 137 -15.07 -6.34 5.88
N VAL A 138 -16.32 -6.21 6.35
CA VAL A 138 -17.41 -7.15 6.04
C VAL A 138 -17.91 -6.97 4.62
N LEU A 139 -18.14 -5.72 4.19
CA LEU A 139 -18.65 -5.38 2.86
C LEU A 139 -17.74 -5.92 1.74
N TYR A 140 -16.47 -5.54 1.76
CA TYR A 140 -15.50 -5.93 0.74
C TYR A 140 -14.89 -7.32 1.01
N GLY A 141 -14.70 -7.69 2.28
CA GLY A 141 -13.97 -8.91 2.67
C GLY A 141 -12.46 -8.69 2.66
N ASN A 142 -11.70 -9.75 2.36
CA ASN A 142 -10.27 -9.66 2.07
C ASN A 142 -10.08 -9.62 0.55
N THR A 143 -9.72 -8.46 -0.02
CA THR A 143 -9.65 -8.31 -1.49
C THR A 143 -8.53 -9.14 -2.12
N ALA A 144 -7.48 -9.48 -1.37
CA ALA A 144 -6.41 -10.38 -1.82
C ALA A 144 -6.93 -11.78 -2.20
N ALA A 145 -8.01 -12.23 -1.56
CA ALA A 145 -8.65 -13.51 -1.85
C ALA A 145 -9.49 -13.52 -3.14
N ILE A 146 -9.69 -12.37 -3.79
CA ILE A 146 -10.39 -12.27 -5.08
C ILE A 146 -9.46 -12.79 -6.18
N ASP A 147 -9.77 -13.97 -6.73
CA ASP A 147 -8.96 -14.66 -7.73
C ASP A 147 -9.62 -14.70 -9.12
N THR A 148 -9.91 -13.51 -9.68
CA THR A 148 -10.40 -13.38 -11.06
C THR A 148 -9.31 -12.87 -12.01
N PRO A 149 -9.40 -13.14 -13.34
CA PRO A 149 -8.49 -12.56 -14.33
C PRO A 149 -8.44 -11.03 -14.29
N GLU A 150 -9.58 -10.38 -14.06
CA GLU A 150 -9.74 -8.93 -14.02
C GLU A 150 -9.02 -8.35 -12.80
N ARG A 151 -9.18 -8.97 -11.61
CA ARG A 151 -8.47 -8.55 -10.41
C ARG A 151 -6.96 -8.77 -10.53
N LYS A 152 -6.52 -9.85 -11.17
CA LYS A 152 -5.11 -10.09 -11.51
C LYS A 152 -4.54 -9.01 -12.44
N GLN A 153 -5.29 -8.61 -13.48
CA GLN A 153 -4.90 -7.52 -14.37
C GLN A 153 -4.80 -6.19 -13.60
N LEU A 154 -5.79 -5.88 -12.75
CA LEU A 154 -5.78 -4.67 -11.91
C LEU A 154 -4.53 -4.60 -11.02
N ARG A 155 -4.12 -5.71 -10.38
CA ARG A 155 -2.90 -5.78 -9.55
C ARG A 155 -1.64 -5.43 -10.34
N GLU A 156 -1.51 -5.93 -11.58
CA GLU A 156 -0.39 -5.61 -12.47
C GLU A 156 -0.42 -4.14 -12.96
N GLU A 157 -1.60 -3.59 -13.22
CA GLU A 157 -1.79 -2.19 -13.59
C GLU A 157 -1.40 -1.25 -12.43
N ILE A 158 -1.88 -1.54 -11.21
CA ILE A 158 -1.52 -0.81 -9.98
C ILE A 158 -0.01 -0.89 -9.71
N LYS A 159 0.60 -2.08 -9.79
CA LYS A 159 2.06 -2.25 -9.64
C LYS A 159 2.83 -1.38 -10.63
N LYS A 160 2.39 -1.35 -11.89
CA LYS A 160 3.04 -0.56 -12.95
C LYS A 160 2.88 0.94 -12.73
N GLU A 161 1.72 1.40 -12.27
CA GLU A 161 1.49 2.81 -11.93
C GLU A 161 2.35 3.22 -10.73
N PHE A 162 2.40 2.39 -9.68
CA PHE A 162 3.26 2.58 -8.51
C PHE A 162 4.74 2.66 -8.88
N LEU A 163 5.27 1.74 -9.69
CA LEU A 163 6.67 1.76 -10.13
C LEU A 163 6.99 2.88 -11.14
N ALA A 164 6.00 3.61 -11.65
CA ALA A 164 6.18 4.72 -12.60
C ALA A 164 6.28 6.11 -11.94
N ILE A 165 6.07 6.23 -10.63
CA ILE A 165 6.28 7.49 -9.90
C ILE A 165 7.77 7.87 -9.87
N GLY A 166 8.06 9.17 -9.78
CA GLY A 166 9.42 9.71 -9.59
C GLY A 166 9.83 9.80 -8.11
N SER A 167 11.00 10.38 -7.84
CA SER A 167 11.33 10.80 -6.47
C SER A 167 10.44 11.96 -6.04
N ALA A 168 10.37 12.24 -4.73
CA ALA A 168 9.81 13.48 -4.25
C ALA A 168 10.56 14.68 -4.84
N ARG A 169 9.80 15.75 -5.09
CA ARG A 169 10.29 17.07 -5.50
C ARG A 169 9.35 18.13 -4.92
N THR A 170 9.90 19.19 -4.35
CA THR A 170 9.14 20.34 -3.90
C THR A 170 8.46 21.01 -5.10
N GLU A 171 7.12 21.08 -5.08
CA GLU A 171 6.31 21.86 -6.03
C GLU A 171 6.21 23.31 -5.58
N SER A 172 5.95 23.53 -4.29
CA SER A 172 5.79 24.84 -3.68
C SER A 172 6.09 24.78 -2.18
N VAL A 173 6.43 25.92 -1.58
CA VAL A 173 6.52 26.08 -0.13
C VAL A 173 5.44 27.07 0.32
N ASP A 174 4.70 26.70 1.35
CA ASP A 174 3.71 27.57 1.99
C ASP A 174 4.41 28.73 2.72
N GLU A 175 4.12 29.98 2.33
CA GLU A 175 4.84 31.16 2.82
C GLU A 175 4.58 31.47 4.31
N GLU A 176 3.46 31.02 4.88
CA GLU A 176 3.10 31.30 6.28
C GLU A 176 3.67 30.26 7.25
N THR A 177 3.67 28.98 6.85
CA THR A 177 4.05 27.84 7.69
C THR A 177 5.41 27.24 7.35
N GLY A 178 6.01 27.62 6.21
CA GLY A 178 7.25 27.03 5.70
C GLY A 178 7.10 25.57 5.23
N ARG A 179 5.87 25.04 5.14
CA ARG A 179 5.63 23.64 4.78
C ARG A 179 5.82 23.43 3.28
N HIS A 180 6.62 22.42 2.93
CA HIS A 180 6.79 21.99 1.56
C HIS A 180 5.58 21.19 1.09
N LYS A 181 5.14 21.42 -0.14
CA LYS A 181 4.21 20.57 -0.88
C LYS A 181 5.01 19.81 -1.93
N TYR A 182 4.97 18.48 -1.86
CA TYR A 182 5.72 17.61 -2.75
C TYR A 182 4.87 17.08 -3.91
N VAL A 183 5.54 16.75 -5.00
CA VAL A 183 5.05 15.92 -6.10
C VAL A 183 6.10 14.85 -6.41
N TYR A 184 5.65 13.70 -6.91
CA TYR A 184 6.51 12.52 -7.12
C TYR A 184 6.84 12.35 -8.60
N ASP A 185 7.57 13.32 -9.16
CA ASP A 185 8.01 13.38 -10.56
C ASP A 185 9.53 13.67 -10.71
N GLY A 186 10.28 13.57 -9.61
CA GLY A 186 11.72 13.83 -9.57
C GLY A 186 12.58 12.72 -10.20
N GLU A 187 13.82 13.09 -10.55
CA GLU A 187 14.83 12.17 -11.08
C GLU A 187 15.35 11.20 -10.01
N PHE A 188 15.81 10.02 -10.42
CA PHE A 188 16.47 9.06 -9.53
C PHE A 188 18.00 9.12 -9.56
N SER A 189 18.62 8.93 -8.39
CA SER A 189 20.04 8.57 -8.25
C SER A 189 20.18 7.05 -8.10
N LYS A 190 21.29 6.49 -8.60
CA LYS A 190 21.55 5.05 -8.59
C LYS A 190 22.80 4.67 -7.79
N ASP A 191 22.80 5.00 -6.50
CA ASP A 191 23.95 4.81 -5.61
C ASP A 191 23.83 3.56 -4.73
N TYR A 192 22.80 2.73 -4.91
CA TYR A 192 22.51 1.55 -4.08
C TYR A 192 22.36 1.90 -2.59
N LYS A 193 21.66 2.99 -2.26
CA LYS A 193 21.34 3.38 -0.88
C LYS A 193 19.91 3.04 -0.53
N MET A 194 19.70 2.43 0.63
CA MET A 194 18.37 2.22 1.22
C MET A 194 18.31 2.89 2.58
N GLU A 195 17.26 3.67 2.82
CA GLU A 195 16.98 4.22 4.15
C GLU A 195 15.65 3.70 4.69
N LEU A 196 15.71 3.05 5.85
CA LEU A 196 14.55 2.70 6.66
C LEU A 196 14.12 3.92 7.49
N VAL A 197 12.85 4.31 7.41
CA VAL A 197 12.29 5.37 8.26
C VAL A 197 11.29 4.75 9.22
N LEU A 198 11.70 4.54 10.46
CA LEU A 198 10.94 3.84 11.48
C LEU A 198 10.18 4.81 12.41
N GLY A 199 9.13 4.31 13.07
CA GLY A 199 8.37 5.06 14.06
C GLY A 199 6.87 4.82 13.97
N LEU A 200 6.12 5.27 14.97
CA LEU A 200 4.68 5.01 15.09
C LEU A 200 3.83 5.59 13.93
N PRO A 201 2.60 5.10 13.72
CA PRO A 201 1.60 5.79 12.90
C PRO A 201 1.44 7.26 13.33
N ALA A 202 1.27 8.16 12.36
CA ALA A 202 1.14 9.60 12.59
C ALA A 202 2.27 10.29 13.40
N SER A 203 3.46 9.67 13.55
CA SER A 203 4.67 10.33 14.09
C SER A 203 5.21 11.45 13.19
N GLY A 204 4.78 11.49 11.92
CA GLY A 204 5.19 12.47 10.92
C GLY A 204 6.36 12.04 10.05
N LYS A 205 6.62 10.72 9.92
CA LYS A 205 7.64 10.15 9.02
C LYS A 205 7.68 10.81 7.64
N SER A 206 6.53 10.87 6.96
CA SER A 206 6.42 11.39 5.59
C SER A 206 6.98 12.81 5.46
N SER A 207 6.37 13.75 6.19
CA SER A 207 6.68 15.18 6.07
C SER A 207 7.95 15.65 6.78
N ARG A 208 8.51 14.86 7.71
CA ARG A 208 9.74 15.22 8.45
C ARG A 208 11.01 14.58 7.90
N VAL A 209 10.88 13.44 7.20
CA VAL A 209 12.00 12.58 6.82
C VAL A 209 11.82 12.09 5.39
N VAL A 210 10.80 11.28 5.10
CA VAL A 210 10.66 10.56 3.81
C VAL A 210 10.62 11.50 2.60
N ASP A 211 9.79 12.54 2.60
CA ASP A 211 9.67 13.44 1.45
C ASP A 211 10.91 14.34 1.28
N PRO A 212 11.45 14.99 2.35
CA PRO A 212 12.74 15.69 2.28
C PRO A 212 13.91 14.82 1.81
N ASP A 213 14.08 13.63 2.41
CA ASP A 213 15.18 12.72 2.10
C ASP A 213 15.00 12.09 0.71
N SER A 214 13.78 11.88 0.23
CA SER A 214 13.52 11.42 -1.14
C SER A 214 13.93 12.47 -2.17
N GLU A 215 13.70 13.76 -1.89
CA GLU A 215 14.18 14.88 -2.72
C GLU A 215 15.71 15.01 -2.67
N GLU A 216 16.33 14.91 -1.50
CA GLU A 216 17.80 15.00 -1.35
C GLU A 216 18.53 13.80 -1.97
N MET A 217 18.14 12.59 -1.61
CA MET A 217 18.77 11.34 -2.06
C MET A 217 18.36 10.96 -3.49
N LYS A 218 17.39 11.66 -4.09
CA LYS A 218 16.74 11.27 -5.36
C LYS A 218 16.27 9.82 -5.31
N ALA A 219 15.50 9.50 -4.28
CA ALA A 219 15.14 8.15 -3.91
C ALA A 219 13.67 7.82 -4.20
N PHE A 220 13.41 6.58 -4.61
CA PHE A 220 12.06 6.03 -4.72
C PHE A 220 11.48 5.77 -3.33
N ILE A 221 10.19 6.03 -3.11
CA ILE A 221 9.53 5.77 -1.82
C ILE A 221 8.71 4.47 -1.92
N LEU A 222 9.15 3.43 -1.23
CA LEU A 222 8.42 2.16 -1.13
C LEU A 222 7.36 2.22 -0.03
N ASP A 223 6.29 3.01 -0.23
CA ASP A 223 5.18 3.10 0.73
C ASP A 223 3.95 2.30 0.26
N CYS A 224 3.50 1.38 1.13
CA CYS A 224 2.34 0.53 0.90
C CYS A 224 1.01 1.31 0.98
N ASP A 225 0.97 2.49 1.61
CA ASP A 225 -0.22 3.34 1.63
C ASP A 225 -0.48 3.97 0.24
N VAL A 226 0.57 4.27 -0.55
CA VAL A 226 0.42 4.74 -1.95
C VAL A 226 -0.25 3.67 -2.82
N ILE A 227 0.06 2.39 -2.61
CA ILE A 227 -0.58 1.28 -3.33
C ILE A 227 -2.07 1.18 -2.98
N LYS A 228 -2.45 1.38 -1.70
CA LYS A 228 -3.86 1.36 -1.27
C LYS A 228 -4.67 2.44 -1.96
N GLU A 229 -4.11 3.64 -2.15
CA GLU A 229 -4.76 4.74 -2.86
C GLU A 229 -5.15 4.41 -4.31
N LEU A 230 -4.58 3.37 -4.91
CA LEU A 230 -4.88 2.89 -6.26
C LEU A 230 -5.90 1.72 -6.29
N ILE A 231 -6.29 1.16 -5.15
CA ILE A 231 -7.25 0.04 -5.07
C ILE A 231 -8.69 0.59 -5.00
N PRO A 232 -9.64 0.14 -5.86
CA PRO A 232 -10.99 0.70 -5.94
C PRO A 232 -11.73 0.73 -4.60
N GLU A 233 -11.71 -0.35 -3.83
CA GLU A 233 -12.39 -0.43 -2.53
C GLU A 233 -11.88 0.61 -1.51
N PHE A 234 -10.61 1.03 -1.61
CA PHE A 234 -10.06 2.10 -0.79
C PHE A 234 -10.56 3.47 -1.28
N GLN A 235 -10.59 3.70 -2.59
CA GLN A 235 -11.08 4.96 -3.17
C GLN A 235 -12.58 5.17 -2.92
N GLU A 236 -13.39 4.13 -3.16
CA GLU A 236 -14.85 4.15 -2.99
C GLU A 236 -15.29 4.38 -1.53
N SER A 237 -14.45 3.97 -0.58
CA SER A 237 -14.68 4.15 0.87
C SER A 237 -13.95 5.35 1.47
N TYR A 238 -13.33 6.22 0.65
CA TYR A 238 -12.50 7.35 1.10
C TYR A 238 -11.41 6.94 2.12
N GLY A 239 -10.85 5.74 1.95
CA GLY A 239 -9.83 5.15 2.81
C GLY A 239 -10.34 4.32 3.98
N ALA A 240 -11.65 4.27 4.24
CA ALA A 240 -12.19 3.54 5.39
C ALA A 240 -12.10 2.00 5.22
N GLY A 241 -12.00 1.53 3.97
CA GLY A 241 -11.73 0.14 3.58
C GLY A 241 -10.26 -0.29 3.66
N ALA A 242 -9.37 0.49 4.30
CA ALA A 242 -7.94 0.18 4.40
C ALA A 242 -7.62 -1.25 4.87
N ASP A 243 -8.37 -1.78 5.84
CA ASP A 243 -8.18 -3.15 6.34
C ASP A 243 -8.63 -4.22 5.32
N ALA A 244 -9.64 -3.94 4.49
CA ALA A 244 -10.09 -4.87 3.44
C ALA A 244 -9.03 -5.08 2.36
N VAL A 245 -8.32 -4.00 2.01
CA VAL A 245 -7.29 -3.97 0.96
C VAL A 245 -5.87 -4.23 1.47
N HIS A 246 -5.67 -4.32 2.79
CA HIS A 246 -4.33 -4.37 3.41
C HIS A 246 -3.45 -5.48 2.83
N MET A 247 -3.93 -6.73 2.84
CA MET A 247 -3.17 -7.87 2.31
C MET A 247 -2.88 -7.74 0.80
N GLU A 248 -3.84 -7.22 0.02
CA GLU A 248 -3.66 -7.04 -1.42
C GLU A 248 -2.59 -5.98 -1.71
N SER A 249 -2.57 -4.89 -0.94
CA SER A 249 -1.52 -3.87 -1.05
C SER A 249 -0.12 -4.39 -0.62
N MET A 250 -0.05 -5.41 0.24
CA MET A 250 1.20 -6.10 0.58
C MET A 250 1.64 -7.04 -0.54
N ASP A 251 0.74 -7.86 -1.10
CA ASP A 251 1.05 -8.77 -2.22
C ASP A 251 1.55 -7.98 -3.46
N ILE A 252 0.94 -6.83 -3.75
CA ILE A 252 1.39 -5.91 -4.81
C ILE A 252 2.76 -5.30 -4.46
N MET A 253 2.97 -4.86 -3.22
CA MET A 253 4.27 -4.31 -2.77
C MET A 253 5.39 -5.35 -2.90
N ASP A 254 5.16 -6.58 -2.46
CA ASP A 254 6.15 -7.67 -2.56
C ASP A 254 6.53 -7.92 -4.02
N SER A 255 5.55 -7.95 -4.93
CA SER A 255 5.81 -8.03 -6.38
C SER A 255 6.59 -6.82 -6.91
N ALA A 256 6.23 -5.61 -6.48
CA ALA A 256 6.92 -4.38 -6.85
C ALA A 256 8.39 -4.37 -6.37
N VAL A 257 8.66 -4.84 -5.15
CA VAL A 257 10.02 -4.98 -4.59
C VAL A 257 10.85 -5.99 -5.38
N GLN A 258 10.28 -7.13 -5.79
CA GLN A 258 11.01 -8.09 -6.65
C GLN A 258 11.37 -7.47 -8.01
N GLU A 259 10.44 -6.73 -8.63
CA GLU A 259 10.67 -6.04 -9.90
C GLU A 259 11.68 -4.88 -9.74
N PHE A 260 11.62 -4.14 -8.62
CA PHE A 260 12.56 -3.06 -8.28
C PHE A 260 14.00 -3.58 -8.11
N LEU A 261 14.19 -4.68 -7.37
CA LEU A 261 15.51 -5.24 -7.05
C LEU A 261 16.18 -6.01 -8.22
N SER A 262 15.42 -6.37 -9.25
CA SER A 262 15.88 -7.19 -10.38
C SER A 262 15.77 -6.52 -11.77
N GLY A 263 14.87 -5.56 -11.94
CA GLY A 263 14.55 -4.90 -13.20
C GLY A 263 15.23 -3.55 -13.42
N GLU A 264 14.58 -2.67 -14.20
CA GLU A 264 15.15 -1.39 -14.62
C GLU A 264 15.42 -0.41 -13.48
N MET A 265 14.70 -0.53 -12.36
CA MET A 265 14.88 0.27 -11.15
C MET A 265 16.03 -0.19 -10.25
N LYS A 266 16.69 -1.32 -10.56
CA LYS A 266 17.81 -1.81 -9.74
C LYS A 266 18.90 -0.76 -9.59
N GLY A 267 19.36 -0.58 -8.35
CA GLY A 267 20.39 0.38 -7.95
C GLY A 267 19.85 1.77 -7.62
N THR A 268 18.60 2.11 -7.99
CA THR A 268 17.94 3.34 -7.57
C THR A 268 17.91 3.44 -6.06
N ASN A 269 18.29 4.61 -5.52
CA ASN A 269 18.19 4.91 -4.10
C ASN A 269 16.74 4.78 -3.63
N VAL A 270 16.53 4.35 -2.39
CA VAL A 270 15.19 3.97 -1.93
C VAL A 270 14.96 4.33 -0.46
N ILE A 271 13.75 4.75 -0.14
CA ILE A 271 13.29 5.01 1.23
C ILE A 271 12.10 4.10 1.51
N LEU A 272 12.13 3.44 2.66
CA LEU A 272 11.09 2.51 3.09
C LEU A 272 10.56 2.94 4.48
N PRO A 273 9.42 3.66 4.54
CA PRO A 273 8.77 4.00 5.79
C PRO A 273 8.05 2.79 6.39
N LEU A 274 8.30 2.49 7.66
CA LEU A 274 7.68 1.37 8.38
C LEU A 274 7.30 1.77 9.81
N VAL A 275 6.48 0.93 10.45
CA VAL A 275 6.31 0.96 11.91
C VAL A 275 7.39 0.13 12.59
N ALA A 276 7.65 -1.08 12.08
CA ALA A 276 8.66 -2.04 12.55
C ALA A 276 8.55 -2.39 14.05
N ASP A 277 7.62 -3.29 14.39
CA ASP A 277 7.39 -3.81 15.74
C ASP A 277 8.03 -5.19 16.00
N ASP A 278 8.75 -5.75 15.02
CA ASP A 278 9.49 -7.02 15.12
C ASP A 278 10.80 -6.95 14.30
N LEU A 279 11.94 -7.16 14.97
CA LEU A 279 13.29 -7.03 14.38
C LEU A 279 13.63 -8.18 13.42
N ASP A 280 13.15 -9.40 13.67
CA ASP A 280 13.41 -10.56 12.82
C ASP A 280 12.68 -10.43 11.47
N ASN A 281 11.42 -9.96 11.51
CA ASN A 281 10.62 -9.58 10.35
C ASN A 281 11.30 -8.46 9.56
N LEU A 282 11.67 -7.36 10.23
CA LEU A 282 12.38 -6.23 9.61
C LEU A 282 13.66 -6.70 8.89
N THR A 283 14.47 -7.48 9.59
CA THR A 283 15.74 -8.02 9.07
C THR A 283 15.53 -8.95 7.89
N LYS A 284 14.57 -9.88 7.99
CA LYS A 284 14.35 -10.93 7.00
C LYS A 284 13.69 -10.41 5.72
N ASN A 285 12.67 -9.58 5.85
CA ASN A 285 11.79 -9.23 4.74
C ASN A 285 12.18 -7.90 4.07
N TYR A 286 12.90 -7.01 4.77
CA TYR A 286 13.27 -5.69 4.23
C TYR A 286 14.78 -5.45 4.19
N ILE A 287 15.56 -5.77 5.23
CA ILE A 287 17.01 -5.51 5.20
C ILE A 287 17.74 -6.47 4.26
N LYS A 288 17.67 -7.78 4.54
CA LYS A 288 18.45 -8.80 3.80
C LYS A 288 18.22 -8.79 2.29
N PRO A 289 16.99 -8.68 1.74
CA PRO A 289 16.79 -8.67 0.29
C PRO A 289 17.49 -7.49 -0.41
N PHE A 290 17.57 -6.33 0.24
CA PHE A 290 18.25 -5.16 -0.29
C PHE A 290 19.78 -5.29 -0.16
N GLU A 291 20.29 -5.73 0.99
CA GLU A 291 21.73 -6.01 1.17
C GLU A 291 22.24 -7.07 0.18
N GLU A 292 21.50 -8.17 -0.01
CA GLU A 292 21.81 -9.22 -0.99
C GLU A 292 21.74 -8.70 -2.44
N ALA A 293 20.92 -7.69 -2.71
CA ALA A 293 20.87 -6.98 -3.99
C ALA A 293 22.00 -5.94 -4.17
N GLY A 294 22.81 -5.69 -3.14
CA GLY A 294 23.97 -4.81 -3.14
C GLY A 294 23.75 -3.43 -2.51
N TYR A 295 22.67 -3.22 -1.76
CA TYR A 295 22.36 -1.93 -1.13
C TYR A 295 23.08 -1.75 0.21
N THR A 296 23.61 -0.54 0.45
CA THR A 296 23.94 -0.09 1.81
C THR A 296 22.65 0.36 2.48
N VAL A 297 22.25 -0.33 3.56
CA VAL A 297 21.05 -0.02 4.33
C VAL A 297 21.41 0.83 5.55
N THR A 298 20.62 1.88 5.78
CA THR A 298 20.64 2.76 6.96
C THR A 298 19.24 2.86 7.57
N ALA A 299 19.14 3.39 8.78
CA ALA A 299 17.88 3.59 9.50
C ALA A 299 17.84 4.93 10.24
N LYS A 300 16.68 5.59 10.20
CA LYS A 300 16.31 6.75 11.02
C LYS A 300 15.05 6.40 11.82
N PHE A 301 14.88 7.02 12.98
CA PHE A 301 13.67 6.89 13.81
C PHE A 301 12.98 8.24 14.01
N VAL A 302 11.66 8.26 13.87
CA VAL A 302 10.83 9.44 14.13
C VAL A 302 10.04 9.21 15.42
N GLU A 303 10.58 9.77 16.49
CA GLU A 303 10.03 9.70 17.84
C GLU A 303 8.65 10.34 17.95
N CYS A 304 7.79 9.70 18.73
CA CYS A 304 6.42 10.14 19.01
C CYS A 304 5.91 9.34 20.21
N GLU A 305 5.34 10.02 21.20
CA GLU A 305 4.69 9.34 22.32
C GLU A 305 3.50 8.48 21.85
N PRO A 306 3.22 7.31 22.46
CA PRO A 306 2.12 6.44 22.07
C PRO A 306 0.75 7.13 22.10
N ASN A 307 0.47 7.98 23.10
CA ASN A 307 -0.82 8.71 23.15
C ASN A 307 -0.90 9.77 22.05
N VAL A 308 0.20 10.45 21.74
CA VAL A 308 0.29 11.44 20.65
C VAL A 308 0.11 10.76 19.29
N SER A 309 0.67 9.56 19.11
CA SER A 309 0.47 8.75 17.90
C SER A 309 -1.00 8.38 17.71
N VAL A 310 -1.64 7.78 18.73
CA VAL A 310 -3.06 7.38 18.68
C VAL A 310 -3.96 8.60 18.44
N ALA A 311 -3.71 9.71 19.15
CA ALA A 311 -4.48 10.94 18.98
C ALA A 311 -4.32 11.56 17.58
N ARG A 312 -3.09 11.68 17.05
CA ARG A 312 -2.86 12.18 15.69
C ARG A 312 -3.42 11.25 14.62
N ASN A 313 -3.42 9.94 14.86
CA ASN A 313 -4.08 8.98 13.98
C ASN A 313 -5.60 9.22 13.98
N LEU A 314 -6.23 9.29 15.15
CA LEU A 314 -7.66 9.62 15.30
C LEU A 314 -8.04 10.92 14.59
N MET A 315 -7.24 11.98 14.73
CA MET A 315 -7.46 13.25 14.04
C MET A 315 -7.41 13.09 12.50
N ARG A 316 -6.42 12.33 11.99
CA ARG A 316 -6.29 12.00 10.55
C ARG A 316 -7.49 11.19 10.06
N GLU A 317 -7.94 10.21 10.83
CA GLU A 317 -9.09 9.37 10.50
C GLU A 317 -10.36 10.21 10.39
N LEU A 318 -10.60 11.06 11.38
CA LEU A 318 -11.73 11.97 11.42
C LEU A 318 -11.80 12.90 10.21
N GLU A 319 -10.67 13.46 9.77
CA GLU A 319 -10.64 14.45 8.67
C GLU A 319 -10.38 13.88 7.28
N THR A 320 -9.89 12.63 7.13
CA THR A 320 -9.55 12.04 5.82
C THR A 320 -10.28 10.75 5.47
N GLY A 321 -10.87 10.04 6.44
CA GLY A 321 -11.44 8.71 6.24
C GLY A 321 -10.43 7.56 6.18
N ARG A 322 -9.12 7.82 6.28
CA ARG A 322 -8.06 6.78 6.23
C ARG A 322 -7.93 6.02 7.56
N ILE A 323 -8.84 5.07 7.81
CA ILE A 323 -8.95 4.35 9.09
C ILE A 323 -7.88 3.25 9.25
N ILE A 324 -7.28 3.18 10.44
CA ILE A 324 -6.52 2.05 10.95
C ILE A 324 -7.19 1.59 12.25
N ASN A 325 -7.48 0.30 12.38
CA ASN A 325 -8.12 -0.22 13.60
C ASN A 325 -7.34 0.22 14.85
N SER A 326 -8.04 0.82 15.82
CA SER A 326 -7.41 1.47 16.97
C SER A 326 -6.61 0.48 17.84
N GLY A 327 -7.10 -0.77 17.93
CA GLY A 327 -6.43 -1.86 18.61
C GLY A 327 -5.05 -2.17 18.01
N VAL A 328 -4.89 -2.07 16.69
CA VAL A 328 -3.59 -2.21 16.02
C VAL A 328 -2.66 -1.06 16.40
N VAL A 329 -3.12 0.20 16.28
CA VAL A 329 -2.29 1.39 16.60
C VAL A 329 -1.85 1.38 18.07
N MET A 330 -2.75 1.05 18.99
CA MET A 330 -2.45 0.94 20.42
C MET A 330 -1.52 -0.24 20.75
N SER A 331 -1.53 -1.33 19.95
CA SER A 331 -0.71 -2.52 20.21
C SER A 331 0.79 -2.35 19.94
N PHE A 332 1.19 -1.29 19.21
CA PHE A 332 2.59 -0.99 18.95
C PHE A 332 3.32 -0.51 20.21
N GLY A 333 2.69 0.37 21.00
CA GLY A 333 3.30 0.92 22.22
C GLY A 333 4.70 1.49 21.96
N THR A 334 5.69 1.02 22.72
CA THR A 334 7.11 1.38 22.61
C THR A 334 7.93 0.49 21.66
N LYS A 335 7.37 -0.61 21.13
CA LYS A 335 8.12 -1.61 20.35
C LYS A 335 8.93 -1.03 19.18
N PRO A 336 8.43 -0.05 18.39
CA PRO A 336 9.23 0.56 17.33
C PRO A 336 10.53 1.23 17.80
N LEU A 337 10.52 1.81 19.01
CA LEU A 337 11.72 2.40 19.60
C LEU A 337 12.68 1.31 20.09
N GLU A 338 12.17 0.22 20.66
CA GLU A 338 12.95 -0.94 21.09
C GLU A 338 13.64 -1.60 19.89
N VAL A 339 12.89 -1.89 18.82
CA VAL A 339 13.42 -2.43 17.55
C VAL A 339 14.44 -1.50 16.91
N TYR A 340 14.22 -0.18 16.90
CA TYR A 340 15.20 0.77 16.39
C TYR A 340 16.48 0.79 17.25
N LYS A 341 16.38 0.78 18.58
CA LYS A 341 17.54 0.75 19.48
C LYS A 341 18.41 -0.48 19.24
N GLU A 342 17.80 -1.66 19.13
CA GLU A 342 18.53 -2.90 18.79
C GLU A 342 19.16 -2.83 17.39
N LEU A 343 18.40 -2.37 16.38
CA LEU A 343 18.90 -2.23 15.01
C LEU A 343 20.07 -1.23 14.91
N ALA A 344 20.01 -0.11 15.61
CA ALA A 344 21.00 0.96 15.52
C ALA A 344 22.40 0.51 15.96
N GLU A 345 22.50 -0.41 16.93
CA GLU A 345 23.77 -1.01 17.38
C GLU A 345 24.30 -2.08 16.40
N MET A 346 23.43 -2.68 15.60
CA MET A 346 23.82 -3.65 14.58
C MET A 346 24.55 -3.00 13.41
N LYS A 347 25.29 -3.80 12.65
CA LYS A 347 26.05 -3.36 11.48
C LYS A 347 25.46 -3.90 10.18
N ASN A 348 25.43 -3.04 9.17
CA ASN A 348 25.16 -3.41 7.79
C ASN A 348 26.37 -4.13 7.15
N THR A 349 26.18 -4.60 5.92
CA THR A 349 27.17 -5.28 5.09
C THR A 349 28.41 -4.45 4.75
N ALA A 350 28.34 -3.12 4.84
CA ALA A 350 29.52 -2.24 4.74
C ALA A 350 30.34 -2.18 6.06
N GLY A 351 29.82 -2.72 7.15
CA GLY A 351 30.43 -2.71 8.49
C GLY A 351 30.13 -1.43 9.29
N GLU A 352 29.24 -0.59 8.78
CA GLU A 352 28.75 0.65 9.39
C GLU A 352 27.50 0.35 10.26
N PRO A 353 27.22 1.11 11.33
CA PRO A 353 25.96 0.99 12.07
C PRO A 353 24.76 1.26 11.17
N TYR A 354 23.61 0.63 11.43
CA TYR A 354 22.38 0.99 10.71
C TYR A 354 21.87 2.38 11.12
N GLY A 355 21.90 2.70 12.42
CA GLY A 355 21.33 3.94 12.95
C GLY A 355 22.12 5.18 12.54
N LEU A 356 21.43 6.15 11.92
CA LEU A 356 22.01 7.45 11.56
C LEU A 356 21.78 8.54 12.61
N THR A 357 20.85 8.33 13.55
CA THR A 357 20.53 9.28 14.61
C THR A 357 21.34 8.95 15.86
N GLU A 358 22.17 9.87 16.35
CA GLU A 358 22.61 9.85 17.74
C GLU A 358 21.36 10.03 18.62
N LEU A 359 20.98 8.99 19.37
CA LEU A 359 19.98 9.12 20.43
C LEU A 359 20.58 10.06 21.49
N THR A 360 20.04 11.28 21.61
CA THR A 360 20.54 12.27 22.56
C THR A 360 20.35 11.76 23.98
N GLU A 361 21.38 11.92 24.83
CA GLU A 361 21.47 11.34 26.19
C GLU A 361 20.23 11.64 27.07
N ASP A 362 19.52 12.75 26.81
CA ASP A 362 18.27 13.14 27.47
C ASP A 362 17.14 12.08 27.36
N THR A 363 17.14 11.23 26.32
CA THR A 363 16.12 10.17 26.12
C THR A 363 16.23 8.96 27.07
N GLU A 364 17.31 8.84 27.87
CA GLU A 364 17.44 7.75 28.85
C GLU A 364 16.85 8.06 30.24
N GLU A 365 16.62 9.33 30.58
CA GLU A 365 16.04 9.72 31.88
C GLU A 365 14.51 9.80 31.81
N GLU A 366 13.91 10.38 30.76
CA GLU A 366 12.44 10.55 30.68
C GLU A 366 11.69 9.20 30.62
N ILE A 367 12.26 8.18 29.96
CA ILE A 367 11.65 6.82 29.89
C ILE A 367 11.62 6.13 31.26
N LYS A 368 12.49 6.50 32.22
CA LYS A 368 12.49 5.92 33.58
C LYS A 368 11.38 6.50 34.49
N GLU A 369 10.76 7.62 34.12
CA GLU A 369 9.61 8.18 34.84
C GLU A 369 8.25 7.80 34.21
N ALA A 370 8.25 7.20 33.02
CA ALA A 370 7.05 6.78 32.29
C ALA A 370 6.67 5.28 32.44
N ALA A 371 7.38 4.52 33.28
CA ALA A 371 7.18 3.10 33.55
C ALA A 371 6.87 2.80 35.03
#